data_AF-A0A3B9KQ87-F1
#
_entry.id   AF-A0A3B9KQ87-F1
#
_cell.length_a   1.000
_cell.length_b   1.000
_cell.length_c   1.000
_cell.angle_alpha   90.00
_cell.angle_beta   90.00
_cell.angle_gamma   90.00
#
_symmetry.space_group_name_H-M   'P 1'
#
loop_
_entity.id
_entity.type
_entity.pdbx_description
1 polymer ?
#
loop_
_entity_poly.entity_id
_entity_poly.type
_entity_poly.pdbx_seq_one_letter_code
_entity_poly.pdbx_strand_id
1 'polypeptide(L)' 'MKKISTKKLIYRYFIYSLLIVLFGLFVLLGGYFYLSRDLPGLEELERFEPELISRVYASDGTILKEFYTQRR' A
#
# COMPACT_ATOMS: atom_id res chain seq x y z
N MET A 1 46.13 8.59 -31.66
CA MET A 1 45.19 9.24 -30.71
C MET A 1 43.79 9.24 -31.33
N LYS A 2 42.86 8.42 -30.84
CA LYS A 2 41.52 8.24 -31.46
C LYS A 2 40.68 9.50 -31.22
N LYS A 3 40.43 10.30 -32.25
CA LYS A 3 39.54 11.48 -32.20
C LYS A 3 38.10 10.98 -32.05
N ILE A 4 37.62 10.82 -30.82
CA ILE A 4 36.23 10.46 -30.55
C ILE A 4 35.38 11.68 -30.91
N SER A 5 34.46 11.51 -31.87
CA SER A 5 33.51 12.55 -32.28
C SER A 5 32.63 12.94 -31.09
N THR A 6 32.66 14.21 -30.71
CA THR A 6 31.92 14.80 -29.57
C THR A 6 30.41 14.54 -29.65
N LYS A 7 29.83 14.51 -30.87
CA LYS A 7 28.42 14.17 -31.08
C LYS A 7 28.08 12.74 -30.61
N LYS A 8 28.99 11.79 -30.84
CA LYS A 8 28.82 10.40 -30.40
C LYS A 8 28.85 10.28 -28.88
N LEU A 9 29.64 11.15 -28.22
CA LEU A 9 29.73 11.19 -26.76
C LEU A 9 28.44 11.73 -26.14
N ILE A 10 27.91 12.84 -26.68
CA ILE A 10 26.64 13.44 -26.23
C ILE A 10 25.47 12.47 -26.40
N TYR A 11 25.38 11.83 -27.57
CA TYR A 11 24.32 10.84 -27.86
C TYR A 11 24.38 9.65 -26.88
N ARG A 12 25.59 9.22 -26.52
CA ARG A 12 25.79 8.14 -25.55
C ARG A 12 25.33 8.55 -24.15
N TYR A 13 25.63 9.76 -23.70
CA TYR A 13 25.14 10.26 -22.42
C TYR A 13 23.61 10.43 -22.41
N PHE A 14 23.03 10.88 -23.51
CA PHE A 14 21.58 10.97 -23.66
C PHE A 14 20.89 9.61 -23.51
N ILE A 15 21.43 8.57 -24.15
CA ILE A 15 20.92 7.19 -23.99
C ILE A 15 21.05 6.70 -22.55
N TYR A 16 22.20 6.93 -21.90
CA TYR A 16 22.38 6.52 -20.51
C TYR A 16 21.40 7.22 -19.57
N SER A 17 21.16 8.52 -19.78
CA SER A 17 20.16 9.28 -19.02
C SER A 17 18.76 8.69 -19.19
N LEU A 18 18.36 8.38 -20.43
CA LEU A 18 17.05 7.77 -20.70
C LEU A 18 16.90 6.39 -20.03
N LEU A 19 17.96 5.57 -20.08
CA LEU A 19 17.97 4.25 -19.44
C LEU A 19 17.83 4.33 -17.92
N ILE A 20 18.49 5.31 -17.28
CA ILE A 20 18.39 5.53 -15.82
C ILE A 20 16.95 5.88 -15.43
N VAL A 21 16.31 6.78 -16.18
CA VAL A 21 14.92 7.17 -15.92
C VAL A 21 13.97 5.98 -16.09
N LEU A 22 14.14 5.21 -17.17
CA LEU A 22 13.31 4.05 -17.45
C LEU A 22 13.48 2.96 -16.37
N PHE A 23 14.71 2.73 -15.93
CA PHE A 23 15.01 1.78 -14.86
C PHE A 23 14.37 2.22 -13.53
N GLY A 24 14.48 3.51 -13.18
CA GLY A 24 13.82 4.06 -11.99
C GLY A 24 12.30 3.87 -12.03
N LEU A 25 11.67 4.09 -13.18
CA LEU A 25 10.23 3.87 -13.36
C LEU A 25 9.85 2.39 -13.18
N PHE A 26 10.64 1.47 -13.73
CA PHE A 26 10.41 0.02 -13.56
C PHE A 26 10.54 -0.42 -12.10
N VAL A 27 11.50 0.11 -11.36
CA VAL A 27 11.67 -0.18 -9.93
C VAL A 27 10.48 0.33 -9.12
N LEU A 28 10.01 1.55 -9.40
CA LEU A 28 8.84 2.12 -8.73
C LEU A 28 7.57 1.31 -9.01
N LEU A 29 7.31 0.99 -10.28
CA LEU A 29 6.15 0.19 -10.67
C LEU A 29 6.24 -1.23 -10.10
N GLY A 30 7.39 -1.88 -10.24
CA GLY A 30 7.63 -3.21 -9.69
C GLY A 30 7.47 -3.26 -8.17
N GLY A 31 8.02 -2.27 -7.46
CA GLY A 31 7.88 -2.11 -6.02
C GLY A 31 6.44 -1.84 -5.59
N TYR A 32 5.71 -1.00 -6.33
CA TYR A 32 4.29 -0.76 -6.11
C TYR A 32 3.47 -2.05 -6.27
N PHE A 33 3.69 -2.81 -7.35
CA PHE A 33 3.02 -4.10 -7.56
C PHE A 33 3.39 -5.15 -6.52
N TYR A 34 4.65 -5.18 -6.08
CA TYR A 34 5.11 -6.08 -5.03
C TYR A 34 4.40 -5.76 -3.70
N LEU A 35 4.43 -4.49 -3.28
CA LEU A 35 3.81 -4.07 -2.02
C LEU A 35 2.28 -4.19 -2.08
N SER A 36 1.67 -3.88 -3.22
CA SER A 36 0.20 -3.97 -3.40
C SER A 36 -0.31 -5.42 -3.42
N ARG A 37 0.54 -6.42 -3.67
CA ARG A 37 0.13 -7.84 -3.57
C ARG A 37 -0.05 -8.31 -2.13
N ASP A 38 0.69 -7.72 -1.21
CA ASP A 38 0.61 -8.02 0.22
C ASP A 38 -0.35 -7.09 0.98
N LEU A 39 -0.85 -6.03 0.32
CA LEU A 39 -1.94 -5.24 0.87
C LEU A 39 -3.23 -6.06 0.71
N PRO A 40 -3.88 -6.52 1.81
CA PRO A 40 -5.26 -6.95 1.71
C PRO A 40 -6.04 -5.81 1.04
N GLY A 41 -6.88 -6.16 0.08
CA GLY A 41 -7.71 -5.18 -0.61
C GLY A 41 -8.42 -4.30 0.42
N LEU A 42 -8.71 -3.05 0.05
CA LEU A 42 -9.49 -2.10 0.86
C LEU A 42 -10.88 -2.65 1.29
N GLU A 43 -11.23 -3.88 0.90
CA GLU A 43 -12.30 -4.74 1.40
C GLU A 43 -12.31 -4.90 2.94
N GLU A 44 -11.20 -4.68 3.64
CA GLU A 44 -11.22 -4.64 5.12
C GLU A 44 -11.94 -3.42 5.70
N LEU A 45 -12.09 -2.32 4.96
CA LEU A 45 -12.86 -1.15 5.44
C LEU A 45 -14.38 -1.37 5.35
N GLU A 46 -14.84 -2.35 4.56
CA GLU A 46 -16.26 -2.68 4.46
C GLU A 46 -16.71 -3.66 5.56
N ARG A 47 -15.76 -4.42 6.13
CA ARG A 47 -15.97 -5.23 7.34
C ARG A 47 -15.63 -4.46 8.61
N PHE A 48 -16.22 -3.28 8.77
CA PHE A 48 -16.50 -2.81 10.11
C PHE A 48 -17.63 -3.70 10.66
N GLU A 49 -17.28 -4.88 11.17
CA GLU A 49 -18.14 -5.63 12.08
C GLU A 49 -17.91 -5.00 13.46
N PRO A 50 -18.72 -4.00 13.89
CA PRO A 50 -18.59 -3.51 15.25
C PRO A 50 -18.80 -4.70 16.19
N GLU A 51 -17.92 -4.88 17.18
CA GLU A 51 -18.14 -5.86 18.25
C GLU A 51 -19.56 -5.65 18.78
N LEU A 52 -20.45 -6.60 18.51
CA LEU A 52 -21.86 -6.54 18.91
C LEU A 52 -21.91 -6.51 20.44
N ILE A 53 -22.00 -5.30 21.02
CA ILE A 53 -22.19 -5.11 22.46
C ILE A 53 -23.53 -5.77 22.82
N SER A 54 -23.45 -6.96 23.39
CA SER A 54 -24.62 -7.71 23.82
C SER A 54 -24.97 -7.27 25.24
N ARG A 55 -26.04 -6.47 25.38
CA ARG A 55 -26.59 -6.04 26.67
C ARG A 55 -27.79 -6.91 27.01
N VAL A 56 -27.71 -7.59 28.16
CA VAL A 56 -28.81 -8.40 28.69
C VAL A 56 -29.66 -7.52 29.60
N TYR A 57 -30.94 -7.39 29.27
CA TYR A 57 -31.93 -6.65 30.06
C TYR A 57 -32.82 -7.62 30.85
N ALA A 58 -33.18 -7.24 32.06
CA ALA A 58 -34.26 -7.86 32.81
C ALA A 58 -35.62 -7.47 32.21
N SER A 59 -36.68 -8.20 32.57
CA SER A 59 -38.05 -7.94 32.10
C SER A 59 -38.63 -6.58 32.51
N ASP A 60 -37.98 -5.90 33.45
CA ASP A 60 -38.28 -4.54 33.90
C ASP A 60 -37.45 -3.45 33.20
N GLY A 61 -36.59 -3.83 32.24
CA GLY A 61 -35.70 -2.93 31.51
C GLY A 61 -34.38 -2.62 32.21
N THR A 62 -34.10 -3.21 33.37
CA THR A 62 -32.83 -3.04 34.09
C THR A 62 -31.70 -3.79 33.39
N ILE A 63 -30.54 -3.16 33.19
CA ILE A 63 -29.36 -3.82 32.58
C ILE A 63 -28.77 -4.80 33.61
N LEU A 64 -28.79 -6.09 33.28
CA LEU A 64 -28.27 -7.16 34.14
C LEU A 64 -26.77 -7.40 33.91
N LYS A 65 -26.33 -7.34 32.65
CA LYS A 65 -24.93 -7.58 32.28
C LYS A 65 -24.62 -7.07 30.88
N GLU A 66 -23.44 -6.50 30.73
CA GLU A 66 -22.88 -6.09 29.45
C GLU A 66 -21.70 -7.01 29.11
N PHE A 67 -21.75 -7.64 27.94
CA PHE A 67 -20.65 -8.47 27.45
C PHE A 67 -19.80 -7.64 26.48
N TYR A 68 -18.57 -7.33 26.90
CA TYR A 68 -17.55 -6.70 26.07
C TYR A 68 -16.39 -7.69 25.89
N THR A 69 -15.94 -7.89 24.66
CA THR A 69 -14.78 -8.75 24.37
C THR A 69 -13.47 -7.95 24.43
N GLN A 70 -13.48 -6.64 24.17
CA GLN A 70 -12.31 -5.79 24.34
C GLN A 70 -12.65 -4.44 24.99
N ARG A 71 -11.98 -4.13 26.10
CA ARG A 71 -12.03 -2.81 26.75
C ARG A 71 -10.81 -2.01 26.26
N ARG A 72 -11.00 -1.05 25.37
CA ARG A 72 -10.01 0.02 25.13
C ARG A 72 -10.53 1.32 25.70
#